data_AF-U6DAV0-F1
#
_entry.id   AF-U6DAV0-F1
#
_cell.length_a   1.000
_cell.length_b   1.000
_cell.length_c   1.000
_cell.angle_alpha   90.00
_cell.angle_beta   90.00
_cell.angle_gamma   90.00
#
_symmetry.space_group_name_H-M   'P 1'
#
loop_
_entity.id
_entity.type
_entity.pdbx_description
1 polymer ?
#
loop_
_entity_poly.entity_id
_entity_poly.type
_entity_poly.pdbx_seq_one_letter_code
_entity_poly.pdbx_strand_id
1 'polypeptide(L)'
;MARLVAVCRDGEEEFPFERRQIPLYIDDTLTMVMEFPDNVLNLDGHQNNGAQLKQFIQRHSMLKQQDLSIAMVVTSREVLSALSQLVPCVGCRRSVERLFSQLVESGNPALEPLTVGPKGVLSVTRSCMTDAKKLYTLFYVHGSKLNDMIDAIPKSKKNKRCQLHSLDTHKPKPLGGCWMDVWELMSQECRDEVVLIDSSCLLETLETYLRKHRFCTDCKNKVLRAYNILIGELDCSKEKGYCAALYEGLRCCPHERHIHVCCETDFIAHLLGRAEPEFAGG
;
A
#
# COMPACT_ATOMS: atom_id res chain seq x y z
N MET A 1 3.26 -9.78 5.50
CA MET A 1 2.33 -8.64 5.30
C MET A 1 2.45 -8.20 3.86
N ALA A 2 1.55 -7.35 3.36
CA ALA A 2 1.73 -6.76 2.04
C ALA A 2 3.00 -5.91 2.01
N ARG A 3 3.68 -5.86 0.87
CA ARG A 3 4.92 -5.08 0.69
C ARG A 3 4.77 -4.11 -0.48
N LEU A 4 5.48 -2.99 -0.42
CA LEU A 4 5.60 -2.09 -1.57
C LEU A 4 6.74 -2.61 -2.46
N VAL A 5 6.45 -2.82 -3.75
CA VAL A 5 7.38 -3.44 -4.70
C VAL A 5 7.79 -2.54 -5.85
N ALA A 6 7.06 -1.45 -6.10
CA ALA A 6 7.45 -0.43 -7.06
C ALA A 6 6.86 0.93 -6.70
N VAL A 7 7.48 1.98 -7.25
CA VAL A 7 7.03 3.36 -7.23
C VAL A 7 7.08 3.84 -8.67
N CYS A 8 5.96 4.29 -9.21
CA CYS A 8 5.82 4.73 -10.59
C CYS A 8 5.45 6.22 -10.61
N ARG A 9 6.20 7.01 -11.37
CA ARG A 9 5.96 8.44 -11.55
C ARG A 9 5.32 8.75 -12.90
N ASP A 10 4.66 9.90 -13.01
CA ASP A 10 4.02 10.34 -14.25
C ASP A 10 5.02 10.39 -15.42
N GLY A 11 4.59 9.92 -16.59
CA GLY A 11 5.42 9.83 -17.79
C GLY A 11 6.28 8.56 -17.92
N GLU A 12 6.27 7.67 -16.92
CA GLU A 12 6.86 6.32 -17.05
C GLU A 12 5.93 5.36 -17.81
N GLU A 13 6.48 4.30 -18.40
CA GLU A 13 5.68 3.27 -19.09
C GLU A 13 4.67 2.61 -18.16
N GLU A 14 3.54 2.12 -18.70
CA GLU A 14 2.53 1.42 -17.90
C GLU A 14 3.16 0.25 -17.14
N PHE A 15 3.03 0.29 -15.80
CA PHE A 15 3.60 -0.76 -14.95
C PHE A 15 2.90 -2.11 -15.20
N PRO A 16 3.66 -3.17 -15.59
CA PRO A 16 3.08 -4.47 -15.85
C PRO A 16 2.76 -5.19 -14.53
N PHE A 17 1.54 -5.00 -14.01
CA PHE A 17 1.12 -5.63 -12.75
C PHE A 17 1.22 -7.16 -12.82
N GLU A 18 1.98 -7.73 -11.88
CA GLU A 18 2.01 -9.17 -11.68
C GLU A 18 0.82 -9.64 -10.83
N ARG A 19 0.78 -10.96 -10.59
CA ARG A 19 -0.17 -11.55 -9.67
C ARG A 19 0.01 -10.93 -8.29
N ARG A 20 -1.09 -10.79 -7.54
CA ARG A 20 -1.08 -10.23 -6.18
C ARG A 20 -0.68 -8.76 -6.06
N GLN A 21 -0.44 -8.05 -7.15
CA GLN A 21 -0.08 -6.65 -7.13
C GLN A 21 -1.29 -5.75 -7.39
N ILE A 22 -1.38 -4.65 -6.65
CA ILE A 22 -2.38 -3.61 -6.85
C ILE A 22 -1.74 -2.22 -6.84
N PRO A 23 -2.28 -1.28 -7.65
CA PRO A 23 -1.89 0.11 -7.57
C PRO A 23 -2.47 0.78 -6.32
N LEU A 24 -1.65 1.63 -5.71
CA LEU A 24 -1.98 2.59 -4.67
C LEU A 24 -1.74 3.98 -5.26
N TYR A 25 -2.81 4.60 -5.74
CA TYR A 25 -2.78 5.98 -6.25
C TYR A 25 -2.62 6.95 -5.07
N ILE A 26 -1.46 7.63 -4.99
CA ILE A 26 -1.17 8.62 -3.95
C ILE A 26 -1.66 9.99 -4.38
N ASP A 27 -1.30 10.38 -5.60
CA ASP A 27 -1.77 11.59 -6.29
C ASP A 27 -1.79 11.34 -7.82
N ASP A 28 -2.05 12.39 -8.60
CA ASP A 28 -2.11 12.30 -10.06
C ASP A 28 -0.77 11.94 -10.72
N THR A 29 0.34 12.08 -9.99
CA THR A 29 1.70 11.90 -10.50
C THR A 29 2.46 10.73 -9.89
N LEU A 30 1.92 10.12 -8.84
CA LEU A 30 2.59 9.09 -8.06
C LEU A 30 1.68 7.90 -7.80
N THR A 31 2.08 6.75 -8.35
CA THR A 31 1.45 5.47 -8.09
C THR A 31 2.43 4.53 -7.40
N MET A 32 2.00 3.91 -6.32
CA MET A 32 2.77 2.92 -5.58
C MET A 32 2.22 1.52 -5.85
N VAL A 33 3.06 0.51 -6.00
CA VAL A 33 2.60 -0.87 -6.25
C VAL A 33 2.74 -1.71 -5.00
N MET A 34 1.61 -2.17 -4.47
CA MET A 34 1.55 -3.04 -3.31
C MET A 34 1.32 -4.49 -3.71
N GLU A 35 2.11 -5.40 -3.16
CA GLU A 35 2.02 -6.83 -3.38
C GLU A 35 1.53 -7.56 -2.14
N PHE A 36 0.52 -8.42 -2.29
CA PHE A 36 0.07 -9.33 -1.25
C PHE A 36 0.96 -10.58 -1.16
N PRO A 37 1.25 -11.09 0.06
CA PRO A 37 2.09 -12.27 0.21
C PRO A 37 1.36 -13.54 -0.28
N ASP A 38 2.10 -14.46 -0.89
CA ASP A 38 1.58 -15.71 -1.45
C ASP A 38 0.94 -16.66 -0.41
N ASN A 39 1.32 -16.52 0.86
CA ASN A 39 0.92 -17.44 1.92
C ASN A 39 -0.55 -17.30 2.36
N VAL A 40 -1.24 -16.21 2.00
CA VAL A 40 -2.62 -15.94 2.49
C VAL A 40 -3.62 -16.97 1.96
N LEU A 41 -3.39 -17.53 0.77
CA LEU A 41 -4.25 -18.54 0.14
C LEU A 41 -3.44 -19.70 -0.44
N ASN A 42 -2.44 -20.20 0.29
CA ASN A 42 -1.71 -21.40 -0.15
C ASN A 42 -2.64 -22.62 -0.14
N LEU A 43 -2.98 -23.13 -1.32
CA LEU A 43 -3.92 -24.24 -1.47
C LEU A 43 -3.25 -25.63 -1.45
N ASP A 44 -1.92 -25.70 -1.53
CA ASP A 44 -1.19 -26.94 -1.79
C ASP A 44 -0.64 -27.60 -0.50
N GLY A 45 -0.77 -26.97 0.67
CA GLY A 45 -0.06 -27.36 1.91
C GLY A 45 -0.89 -27.86 3.10
N HIS A 46 -2.21 -28.07 2.97
CA HIS A 46 -3.06 -28.38 4.13
C HIS A 46 -3.38 -29.87 4.31
N GLN A 47 -3.09 -30.40 5.51
CA GLN A 47 -3.51 -31.74 5.92
C GLN A 47 -5.02 -31.74 6.16
N ASN A 48 -5.77 -32.25 5.18
CA ASN A 48 -7.22 -32.27 5.20
C ASN A 48 -7.74 -33.52 5.91
N ASN A 49 -8.83 -33.36 6.67
CA ASN A 49 -9.54 -34.46 7.32
C ASN A 49 -10.05 -35.45 6.25
N GLY A 50 -9.49 -36.66 6.24
CA GLY A 50 -9.54 -37.57 5.09
C GLY A 50 -10.95 -38.01 4.67
N ALA A 51 -11.94 -38.02 5.57
CA ALA A 51 -13.30 -38.45 5.25
C ALA A 51 -14.12 -37.38 4.50
N GLN A 52 -14.12 -36.14 5.00
CA GLN A 52 -14.86 -35.03 4.38
C GLN A 52 -14.30 -34.65 3.02
N LEU A 53 -12.96 -34.63 2.89
CA LEU A 53 -12.31 -34.37 1.61
C LEU A 53 -12.67 -35.44 0.57
N LYS A 54 -12.67 -36.73 0.93
CA LYS A 54 -13.07 -37.82 0.01
C LYS A 54 -14.50 -37.64 -0.47
N GLN A 55 -15.43 -37.30 0.43
CA GLN A 55 -16.82 -37.05 0.08
C GLN A 55 -16.96 -35.82 -0.84
N PHE A 56 -16.20 -34.76 -0.58
CA PHE A 56 -16.19 -33.57 -1.44
C PHE A 56 -15.67 -33.89 -2.84
N ILE A 57 -14.54 -34.60 -2.96
CA ILE A 57 -13.97 -35.03 -4.25
C ILE A 57 -14.98 -35.88 -5.03
N GLN A 58 -15.64 -36.82 -4.36
CA GLN A 58 -16.66 -37.66 -5.00
C GLN A 58 -17.80 -36.81 -5.55
N ARG A 59 -18.35 -35.88 -4.77
CA ARG A 59 -19.45 -35.00 -5.21
C ARG A 59 -19.02 -34.05 -6.32
N HIS A 60 -17.82 -33.47 -6.21
CA HIS A 60 -17.25 -32.60 -7.24
C HIS A 60 -17.15 -33.32 -8.59
N SER A 61 -16.72 -34.59 -8.59
CA SER A 61 -16.62 -35.41 -9.80
C SER A 61 -17.95 -35.70 -10.49
N MET A 62 -19.08 -35.53 -9.78
CA MET A 62 -20.42 -35.71 -10.33
C MET A 62 -20.96 -34.46 -11.03
N LEU A 63 -20.34 -33.29 -10.83
CA LEU A 63 -20.80 -32.03 -11.39
C LEU A 63 -20.25 -31.82 -12.80
N LYS A 64 -21.09 -31.32 -13.72
CA LYS A 64 -20.62 -30.91 -15.04
C LYS A 64 -19.84 -29.60 -14.91
N GLN A 65 -18.87 -29.39 -15.80
CA GLN A 65 -18.06 -28.17 -15.82
C GLN A 65 -18.90 -26.89 -15.99
N GLN A 66 -20.02 -26.98 -16.72
CA GLN A 66 -20.95 -25.86 -16.89
C GLN A 66 -21.67 -25.54 -15.57
N ASP A 67 -22.16 -26.56 -14.87
CA ASP A 67 -22.84 -26.40 -13.58
C ASP A 67 -21.88 -25.83 -12.52
N LEU A 68 -20.62 -26.31 -12.52
CA LEU A 68 -19.55 -25.75 -11.69
C LEU A 68 -19.29 -24.29 -12.00
N SER A 69 -19.12 -23.93 -13.27
CA SER A 69 -18.87 -22.54 -13.67
C SER A 69 -20.00 -21.62 -13.20
N ILE A 70 -21.25 -22.03 -13.35
CA ILE A 70 -22.43 -21.26 -12.90
C ILE A 70 -22.44 -21.12 -11.38
N ALA A 71 -22.14 -22.19 -10.64
CA ALA A 71 -22.11 -22.17 -9.18
C ALA A 71 -20.98 -21.30 -8.60
N MET A 72 -19.94 -21.00 -9.40
CA MET A 72 -18.79 -20.19 -9.00
C MET A 72 -18.93 -18.71 -9.39
N VAL A 73 -20.07 -18.29 -9.94
CA VAL A 73 -20.32 -16.89 -10.30
C VAL A 73 -20.94 -16.18 -9.10
N VAL A 74 -20.29 -15.09 -8.67
CA VAL A 74 -20.81 -14.17 -7.66
C VAL A 74 -20.85 -12.77 -8.27
N THR A 75 -22.02 -12.15 -8.27
CA THR A 75 -22.23 -10.81 -8.82
C THR A 75 -21.73 -9.73 -7.86
N SER A 76 -21.42 -8.53 -8.38
CA SER A 76 -21.11 -7.37 -7.53
C SER A 76 -22.17 -7.15 -6.45
N ARG A 77 -23.44 -7.31 -6.80
CA ARG A 77 -24.55 -7.13 -5.84
C ARG A 77 -24.45 -8.11 -4.67
N GLU A 78 -24.11 -9.38 -4.94
CA GLU A 78 -23.95 -10.39 -3.91
C GLU A 78 -22.72 -10.12 -3.05
N VAL A 79 -21.59 -9.72 -3.65
CA VAL A 79 -20.37 -9.32 -2.92
C VAL A 79 -20.68 -8.17 -1.96
N LEU A 80 -21.30 -7.10 -2.45
CA LEU A 80 -21.64 -5.91 -1.66
C LEU A 80 -22.67 -6.22 -0.57
N SER A 81 -23.66 -7.07 -0.89
CA SER A 81 -24.65 -7.55 0.08
C SER A 81 -23.99 -8.35 1.21
N ALA A 82 -23.12 -9.31 0.87
CA ALA A 82 -22.39 -10.10 1.85
C ALA A 82 -21.48 -9.22 2.72
N LEU A 83 -20.76 -8.28 2.11
CA LEU A 83 -19.92 -7.31 2.81
C LEU A 83 -20.71 -6.48 3.82
N SER A 84 -21.93 -6.07 3.48
CA SER A 84 -22.81 -5.32 4.37
C SER A 84 -23.22 -6.10 5.62
N GLN A 85 -23.33 -7.43 5.52
CA GLN A 85 -23.75 -8.34 6.58
C GLN A 85 -22.57 -8.81 7.45
N LEU A 86 -21.43 -9.11 6.82
CA LEU A 86 -20.27 -9.73 7.48
C LEU A 86 -19.34 -8.69 8.12
N VAL A 87 -19.23 -7.49 7.55
CA VAL A 87 -18.28 -6.47 8.02
C VAL A 87 -19.03 -5.31 8.68
N PRO A 88 -18.99 -5.17 10.01
CA PRO A 88 -19.75 -4.13 10.71
C PRO A 88 -19.14 -2.73 10.54
N CYS A 89 -17.85 -2.62 10.24
CA CYS A 89 -17.18 -1.34 10.07
C CYS A 89 -17.47 -0.75 8.69
N VAL A 90 -18.21 0.35 8.64
CA VAL A 90 -18.55 1.08 7.40
C VAL A 90 -17.31 1.48 6.60
N GLY A 91 -16.22 1.88 7.27
CA GLY A 91 -14.96 2.24 6.60
C GLY A 91 -14.34 1.05 5.87
N CYS A 92 -14.21 -0.10 6.54
CA CYS A 92 -13.70 -1.32 5.93
C CYS A 92 -14.54 -1.76 4.73
N ARG A 93 -15.89 -1.63 4.84
CA ARG A 93 -16.77 -1.92 3.69
C ARG A 93 -16.41 -1.03 2.51
N ARG A 94 -16.42 0.29 2.67
CA ARG A 94 -16.07 1.23 1.60
C ARG A 94 -14.68 0.98 1.01
N SER A 95 -13.69 0.60 1.81
CA SER A 95 -12.36 0.24 1.32
C SER A 95 -12.39 -0.98 0.41
N VAL A 96 -13.13 -2.03 0.78
CA VAL A 96 -13.29 -3.24 -0.05
C VAL A 96 -14.11 -2.94 -1.30
N GLU A 97 -15.16 -2.12 -1.21
CA GLU A 97 -15.96 -1.68 -2.36
C GLU A 97 -15.09 -0.94 -3.39
N ARG A 98 -14.28 0.01 -2.93
CA ARG A 98 -13.36 0.77 -3.79
C ARG A 98 -12.34 -0.15 -4.46
N LEU A 99 -11.72 -1.05 -3.69
CA LEU A 99 -10.77 -2.03 -4.25
C LEU A 99 -11.46 -2.93 -5.29
N PHE A 100 -12.67 -3.40 -5.01
CA PHE A 100 -13.42 -4.24 -5.94
C PHE A 100 -13.71 -3.48 -7.25
N SER A 101 -14.17 -2.24 -7.19
CA SER A 101 -14.38 -1.41 -8.38
C SER A 101 -13.10 -1.23 -9.19
N GLN A 102 -11.97 -0.94 -8.53
CA GLN A 102 -10.66 -0.84 -9.19
C GLN A 102 -10.25 -2.14 -9.88
N LEU A 103 -10.52 -3.29 -9.28
CA LEU A 103 -10.24 -4.59 -9.90
C LEU A 103 -11.15 -4.87 -11.11
N VAL A 104 -12.39 -4.41 -11.07
CA VAL A 104 -13.32 -4.49 -12.23
C VAL A 104 -12.82 -3.63 -13.39
N GLU A 105 -12.32 -2.44 -13.10
CA GLU A 105 -11.83 -1.48 -14.11
C GLU A 105 -10.49 -1.91 -14.71
N SER A 106 -9.53 -2.31 -13.85
CA SER A 106 -8.18 -2.71 -14.28
C SER A 106 -8.08 -4.12 -14.85
N GLY A 107 -8.89 -5.06 -14.36
CA GLY A 107 -8.77 -6.48 -14.72
C GLY A 107 -7.55 -7.19 -14.10
N ASN A 108 -6.84 -6.54 -13.16
CA ASN A 108 -5.60 -7.07 -12.58
C ASN A 108 -5.84 -8.36 -11.77
N PRO A 109 -4.98 -9.39 -11.91
CA PRO A 109 -5.12 -10.67 -11.20
C PRO A 109 -4.60 -10.62 -9.74
N ALA A 110 -4.97 -9.57 -9.01
CA ALA A 110 -4.45 -9.32 -7.66
C ALA A 110 -4.95 -10.31 -6.59
N LEU A 111 -6.07 -10.99 -6.83
CA LEU A 111 -6.74 -11.80 -5.82
C LEU A 111 -6.64 -13.32 -6.05
N GLU A 112 -5.76 -13.79 -6.94
CA GLU A 112 -5.62 -15.22 -7.30
C GLU A 112 -5.66 -16.14 -6.06
N PRO A 113 -6.41 -17.25 -5.99
CA PRO A 113 -7.19 -17.88 -7.05
C PRO A 113 -8.50 -17.18 -7.37
N LEU A 114 -8.88 -16.08 -6.70
CA LEU A 114 -10.07 -15.33 -7.03
C LEU A 114 -9.82 -14.44 -8.25
N THR A 115 -10.82 -14.37 -9.14
CA THR A 115 -10.78 -13.56 -10.36
C THR A 115 -11.96 -12.60 -10.36
N VAL A 116 -11.71 -11.33 -10.65
CA VAL A 116 -12.75 -10.32 -10.87
C VAL A 116 -12.83 -10.05 -12.37
N GLY A 117 -13.91 -10.51 -12.99
CA GLY A 117 -14.14 -10.34 -14.41
C GLY A 117 -14.80 -8.99 -14.76
N PRO A 118 -14.88 -8.67 -16.06
CA PRO A 118 -15.61 -7.51 -16.55
C PRO A 118 -17.05 -7.53 -16.05
N LYS A 119 -17.61 -6.35 -15.74
CA LYS A 119 -18.95 -6.18 -15.13
C LYS A 119 -19.07 -6.65 -13.67
N GLY A 120 -17.94 -6.94 -13.00
CA GLY A 120 -17.90 -7.27 -11.57
C GLY A 120 -18.40 -8.66 -11.22
N VAL A 121 -18.12 -9.62 -12.10
CA VAL A 121 -18.32 -11.05 -11.80
C VAL A 121 -17.10 -11.58 -11.05
N LEU A 122 -17.26 -11.89 -9.77
CA LEU A 122 -16.27 -12.60 -8.98
C LEU A 122 -16.39 -14.11 -9.22
N SER A 123 -15.26 -14.77 -9.45
CA SER A 123 -15.17 -16.22 -9.59
C SER A 123 -13.79 -16.74 -9.12
N VAL A 124 -13.48 -18.00 -9.46
CA VAL A 124 -12.19 -18.64 -9.21
C VAL A 124 -11.49 -18.98 -10.52
N THR A 125 -10.15 -19.02 -10.51
CA THR A 125 -9.37 -19.47 -11.67
C THR A 125 -9.77 -20.87 -12.11
N ARG A 126 -9.67 -21.13 -13.43
CA ARG A 126 -10.00 -22.45 -14.00
C ARG A 126 -9.19 -23.58 -13.35
N SER A 127 -7.91 -23.35 -13.08
CA SER A 127 -7.02 -24.32 -12.43
C SER A 127 -7.48 -24.66 -11.01
N CYS A 128 -7.98 -23.69 -10.26
CA CYS A 128 -8.59 -23.92 -8.95
C CYS A 128 -9.92 -24.68 -9.08
N MET A 129 -10.80 -24.27 -10.01
CA MET A 129 -12.13 -24.86 -10.19
C MET A 129 -12.10 -26.35 -10.57
N THR A 130 -11.13 -26.76 -11.38
CA THR A 130 -10.98 -28.16 -11.82
C THR A 130 -10.36 -29.06 -10.75
N ASP A 131 -9.71 -28.48 -9.74
CA ASP A 131 -9.08 -29.23 -8.66
C ASP A 131 -9.96 -29.22 -7.40
N ALA A 132 -10.64 -30.34 -7.18
CA ALA A 132 -11.51 -30.52 -6.02
C ALA A 132 -10.80 -30.30 -4.67
N LYS A 133 -9.50 -30.60 -4.57
CA LYS A 133 -8.75 -30.37 -3.33
C LYS A 133 -8.49 -28.89 -3.10
N LYS A 134 -8.18 -28.14 -4.17
CA LYS A 134 -8.01 -26.67 -4.11
C LYS A 134 -9.30 -25.97 -3.73
N LEU A 135 -10.42 -26.34 -4.34
CA LEU A 135 -11.75 -25.81 -3.97
C LEU A 135 -12.13 -26.14 -2.53
N TYR A 136 -11.94 -27.39 -2.10
CA TYR A 136 -12.21 -27.78 -0.72
C TYR A 136 -11.38 -26.96 0.27
N THR A 137 -10.08 -26.79 -0.03
CA THR A 137 -9.16 -26.02 0.81
C THR A 137 -9.56 -24.54 0.85
N LEU A 138 -9.94 -23.95 -0.29
CA LEU A 138 -10.42 -22.58 -0.36
C LEU A 138 -11.68 -22.37 0.50
N PHE A 139 -12.69 -23.23 0.36
CA PHE A 139 -13.99 -23.05 1.02
C PHE A 139 -13.99 -23.43 2.50
N TYR A 140 -13.39 -24.57 2.85
CA TYR A 140 -13.53 -25.13 4.19
C TYR A 140 -12.33 -24.87 5.09
N VAL A 141 -11.12 -24.75 4.53
CA VAL A 141 -9.92 -24.50 5.33
C VAL A 141 -9.64 -23.00 5.43
N HIS A 142 -9.53 -22.32 4.29
CA HIS A 142 -9.28 -20.89 4.26
C HIS A 142 -10.52 -20.08 4.59
N GLY A 143 -11.70 -20.46 4.10
CA GLY A 143 -12.95 -19.77 4.40
C GLY A 143 -13.22 -19.59 5.91
N SER A 144 -13.02 -20.64 6.70
CA SER A 144 -13.15 -20.54 8.17
C SER A 144 -12.11 -19.59 8.77
N LYS A 145 -10.83 -19.75 8.42
CA LYS A 145 -9.75 -18.90 8.94
C LYS A 145 -9.97 -17.43 8.59
N LEU A 146 -10.41 -17.13 7.37
CA LEU A 146 -10.67 -15.77 6.93
C LEU A 146 -11.84 -15.14 7.69
N ASN A 147 -12.90 -15.91 7.98
CA ASN A 147 -13.98 -15.45 8.84
C ASN A 147 -13.50 -15.15 10.27
N ASP A 148 -12.71 -16.05 10.85
CA ASP A 148 -12.13 -15.85 12.19
C ASP A 148 -11.27 -14.57 12.24
N MET A 149 -10.51 -14.29 11.18
CA MET A 149 -9.74 -13.04 11.07
C MET A 149 -10.63 -11.80 11.02
N ILE A 150 -11.73 -11.82 10.25
CA ILE A 150 -12.69 -10.69 10.16
C ILE A 150 -13.35 -10.45 11.53
N ASP A 151 -13.68 -11.51 12.25
CA ASP A 151 -14.29 -11.44 13.57
C ASP A 151 -13.30 -10.91 14.62
N ALA A 152 -12.03 -11.32 14.52
CA ALA A 152 -10.95 -10.89 15.39
C ALA A 152 -10.54 -9.41 15.23
N ILE A 153 -10.96 -8.71 14.17
CA ILE A 153 -10.65 -7.28 13.98
C ILE A 153 -11.17 -6.48 15.19
N PRO A 154 -10.29 -5.80 15.96
CA PRO A 154 -10.71 -5.01 17.11
C PRO A 154 -11.63 -3.88 16.69
N LYS A 155 -12.83 -3.84 17.27
CA LYS A 155 -13.89 -2.87 16.96
C LYS A 155 -14.22 -2.04 18.21
N SER A 156 -14.45 -0.74 18.02
CA SER A 156 -14.95 0.13 19.08
C SER A 156 -16.38 -0.29 19.47
N LYS A 157 -16.60 -0.44 20.78
CA LYS A 157 -17.92 -0.82 21.34
C LYS A 157 -19.01 0.21 21.04
N LYS A 158 -18.66 1.49 20.84
CA LYS A 158 -19.63 2.58 20.64
C LYS A 158 -20.16 2.67 19.21
N ASN A 159 -19.29 2.49 18.22
CA ASN A 159 -19.61 2.77 16.80
C ASN A 159 -19.36 1.58 15.86
N LYS A 160 -18.92 0.43 16.39
CA LYS A 160 -18.55 -0.78 15.63
C LYS A 160 -17.46 -0.56 14.56
N ARG A 161 -16.76 0.57 14.59
CA ARG A 161 -15.66 0.88 13.66
C ARG A 161 -14.37 0.23 14.17
N CYS A 162 -13.53 -0.23 13.26
CA CYS A 162 -12.21 -0.73 13.62
C CYS A 162 -11.27 0.42 14.02
N GLN A 163 -10.11 0.10 14.61
CA GLN A 163 -9.12 1.10 15.02
C GLN A 163 -8.60 1.97 13.86
N LEU A 164 -8.59 1.45 12.63
CA LEU A 164 -8.16 2.22 11.44
C LEU A 164 -9.22 3.20 10.95
N HIS A 165 -10.49 3.01 11.32
CA HIS A 165 -11.62 3.82 10.83
C HIS A 165 -12.41 4.47 11.96
N SER A 166 -11.93 4.41 13.20
CA SER A 166 -12.52 5.05 14.36
C SER A 166 -11.83 6.40 14.58
N LEU A 167 -12.62 7.47 14.68
CA LEU A 167 -12.10 8.82 14.90
C LEU A 167 -11.31 8.94 16.23
N ASP A 168 -11.65 8.12 17.24
CA ASP A 168 -11.02 8.13 18.56
C ASP A 168 -9.54 7.68 18.56
N THR A 169 -9.08 6.96 17.54
CA THR A 169 -7.68 6.56 17.36
C THR A 169 -6.85 7.54 16.55
N HIS A 170 -7.47 8.56 15.96
CA HIS A 170 -6.77 9.67 15.30
C HIS A 170 -6.43 10.78 16.31
N LYS A 171 -5.77 10.44 17.43
CA LYS A 171 -4.63 11.29 17.79
C LYS A 171 -3.47 10.70 17.01
N PRO A 172 -3.21 11.17 15.78
CA PRO A 172 -2.03 10.71 15.07
C PRO A 172 -0.87 11.13 15.96
N LYS A 173 -0.18 10.17 16.57
CA LYS A 173 1.25 10.38 16.74
C LYS A 173 1.76 10.30 15.31
N PRO A 174 2.17 11.42 14.68
CA PRO A 174 2.49 11.42 13.25
C PRO A 174 3.53 10.37 12.87
N LEU A 175 4.33 9.95 13.85
CA LEU A 175 5.46 9.03 13.72
C LEU A 175 5.29 7.76 14.55
N GLY A 176 4.08 7.49 15.06
CA GLY A 176 3.80 6.36 15.94
C GLY A 176 3.85 5.01 15.22
N GLY A 177 5.05 4.44 15.12
CA GLY A 177 5.33 3.00 14.97
C GLY A 177 5.06 2.33 13.62
N CYS A 178 4.02 2.73 12.87
CA CYS A 178 3.62 1.95 11.69
C CYS A 178 4.43 2.22 10.42
N TRP A 179 5.12 3.36 10.31
CA TRP A 179 5.88 3.66 9.08
C TRP A 179 7.12 2.79 8.94
N MET A 180 7.80 2.49 10.06
CA MET A 180 8.98 1.60 10.08
C MET A 180 8.61 0.18 9.63
N ASP A 181 7.45 -0.33 10.04
CA ASP A 181 6.98 -1.65 9.61
C ASP A 181 6.80 -1.73 8.08
N VAL A 182 6.32 -0.64 7.46
CA VAL A 182 6.18 -0.56 6.00
C VAL A 182 7.54 -0.35 5.33
N TRP A 183 8.35 0.55 5.89
CA TRP A 183 9.71 0.86 5.42
C TRP A 183 10.57 -0.40 5.37
N GLU A 184 10.52 -1.23 6.42
CA GLU A 184 11.32 -2.44 6.50
C GLU A 184 10.89 -3.53 5.51
N LEU A 185 9.65 -3.48 5.01
CA LEU A 185 9.14 -4.39 4.00
C LEU A 185 9.39 -3.90 2.55
N MET A 186 9.76 -2.63 2.36
CA MET A 186 10.12 -2.08 1.05
C MET A 186 11.45 -2.66 0.56
N SER A 187 11.53 -2.94 -0.75
CA SER A 187 12.82 -3.20 -1.40
C SER A 187 13.72 -1.97 -1.33
N GLN A 188 15.03 -2.16 -1.46
CA GLN A 188 15.99 -1.06 -1.47
C GLN A 188 15.68 -0.05 -2.59
N GLU A 189 15.35 -0.54 -3.79
CA GLU A 189 14.95 0.28 -4.94
C GLU A 189 13.73 1.16 -4.60
N CYS A 190 12.70 0.60 -3.96
CA CYS A 190 11.55 1.40 -3.53
C CYS A 190 11.94 2.45 -2.49
N ARG A 191 12.82 2.12 -1.54
CA ARG A 191 13.27 3.09 -0.53
C ARG A 191 14.01 4.24 -1.20
N ASP A 192 14.91 3.94 -2.14
CA ASP A 192 15.68 4.93 -2.89
C ASP A 192 14.79 5.85 -3.73
N GLU A 193 13.72 5.31 -4.34
CA GLU A 193 12.75 6.10 -5.10
C GLU A 193 11.83 6.98 -4.23
N VAL A 194 11.39 6.47 -3.07
CA VAL A 194 10.53 7.23 -2.13
C VAL A 194 11.26 8.45 -1.56
N VAL A 195 12.58 8.35 -1.38
CA VAL A 195 13.40 9.42 -0.78
C VAL A 195 14.03 10.34 -1.83
N LEU A 196 13.66 10.15 -3.10
CA LEU A 196 14.08 10.99 -4.20
C LEU A 196 13.15 12.20 -4.32
N ILE A 197 13.73 13.38 -4.16
CA ILE A 197 13.01 14.65 -4.12
C ILE A 197 13.42 15.49 -5.33
N ASP A 198 12.44 15.98 -6.08
CA ASP A 198 12.71 16.96 -7.14
C ASP A 198 13.18 18.30 -6.55
N SER A 199 14.23 18.87 -7.15
CA SER A 199 14.83 20.11 -6.66
C SER A 199 13.84 21.28 -6.71
N SER A 200 13.03 21.39 -7.76
CA SER A 200 12.06 22.47 -7.90
C SER A 200 10.91 22.34 -6.90
N CYS A 201 10.43 21.11 -6.67
CA CYS A 201 9.46 20.79 -5.65
C CYS A 201 9.98 21.10 -4.23
N LEU A 202 11.26 20.78 -3.96
CA LEU A 202 11.88 21.14 -2.69
C LEU A 202 11.95 22.65 -2.49
N LEU A 203 12.34 23.40 -3.52
CA LEU A 203 12.40 24.87 -3.46
C LEU A 203 11.02 25.47 -3.18
N GLU A 204 9.98 25.02 -3.89
CA GLU A 204 8.61 25.48 -3.66
C GLU A 204 8.13 25.17 -2.24
N THR A 205 8.40 23.95 -1.76
CA THR A 205 8.07 23.53 -0.39
C THR A 205 8.78 24.39 0.65
N LEU A 206 10.08 24.67 0.42
CA LEU A 206 10.92 25.48 1.28
C LEU A 206 10.41 26.93 1.35
N GLU A 207 10.11 27.54 0.22
CA GLU A 207 9.57 28.90 0.16
C GLU A 207 8.22 29.01 0.85
N THR A 208 7.36 28.02 0.65
CA THR A 208 6.05 27.94 1.30
C THR A 208 6.20 27.82 2.82
N TYR A 209 7.11 26.97 3.28
CA TYR A 209 7.44 26.81 4.70
C TYR A 209 7.93 28.12 5.31
N LEU A 210 8.93 28.76 4.70
CA LEU A 210 9.52 30.02 5.17
C LEU A 210 8.49 31.17 5.21
N ARG A 211 7.52 31.16 4.29
CA ARG A 211 6.42 32.11 4.23
C ARG A 211 5.42 31.86 5.35
N LYS A 212 4.96 30.61 5.53
CA LYS A 212 4.02 30.17 6.58
C LYS A 212 4.53 30.59 7.97
N HIS A 213 5.81 30.35 8.24
CA HIS A 213 6.46 30.60 9.53
C HIS A 213 7.05 32.02 9.70
N ARG A 214 6.80 32.93 8.76
CA ARG A 214 7.16 34.36 8.84
C ARG A 214 8.64 34.63 9.17
N PHE A 215 9.55 33.86 8.58
CA PHE A 215 10.99 34.13 8.71
C PHE A 215 11.34 35.54 8.21
N CYS A 216 12.29 36.21 8.87
CA CYS A 216 12.81 37.49 8.39
C CYS A 216 13.61 37.31 7.10
N THR A 217 13.83 38.40 6.36
CA THR A 217 14.52 38.37 5.06
C THR A 217 15.92 37.76 5.15
N ASP A 218 16.68 38.07 6.21
CA ASP A 218 18.04 37.56 6.37
C ASP A 218 18.06 36.05 6.61
N CYS A 219 17.15 35.52 7.42
CA CYS A 219 17.05 34.08 7.64
C CYS A 219 16.60 33.34 6.38
N LYS A 220 15.64 33.90 5.62
CA LYS A 220 15.22 33.34 4.33
C LYS A 220 16.39 33.25 3.35
N ASN A 221 17.17 34.32 3.23
CA ASN A 221 18.34 34.36 2.35
C ASN A 221 19.40 33.31 2.73
N LYS A 222 19.59 33.03 4.02
CA LYS A 222 20.51 31.98 4.48
C LYS A 222 20.02 30.59 4.10
N VAL A 223 18.73 30.33 4.27
CA VAL A 223 18.12 29.03 3.93
C VAL A 223 18.15 28.80 2.42
N LEU A 224 17.80 29.80 1.61
CA LEU A 224 17.89 29.71 0.15
C LEU A 224 19.33 29.57 -0.36
N ARG A 225 20.30 30.23 0.29
CA ARG A 225 21.72 29.99 0.03
C ARG A 225 22.11 28.53 0.30
N ALA A 226 21.67 27.97 1.41
CA ALA A 226 21.96 26.58 1.75
C ALA A 226 21.37 25.61 0.71
N TYR A 227 20.17 25.89 0.20
CA TYR A 227 19.57 25.17 -0.93
C TYR A 227 20.43 25.27 -2.20
N ASN A 228 20.87 26.47 -2.58
CA ASN A 228 21.72 26.65 -3.78
C ASN A 228 23.06 25.90 -3.67
N ILE A 229 23.61 25.76 -2.46
CA ILE A 229 24.78 24.91 -2.21
C ILE A 229 24.43 23.43 -2.40
N LEU A 230 23.29 22.98 -1.88
CA LEU A 230 22.84 21.59 -2.00
C LEU A 230 22.70 21.15 -3.46
N ILE A 231 22.11 22.00 -4.31
CA ILE A 231 21.92 21.71 -5.73
C ILE A 231 23.15 21.99 -6.61
N GLY A 232 24.25 22.46 -6.01
CA GLY A 232 25.51 22.72 -6.69
C GLY A 232 25.55 24.03 -7.51
N GLU A 233 24.56 24.92 -7.36
CA GLU A 233 24.58 26.25 -7.99
C GLU A 233 25.54 27.22 -7.28
N LEU A 234 25.81 26.99 -5.99
CA LEU A 234 26.77 27.77 -5.21
C LEU A 234 27.94 26.89 -4.72
N ASP A 235 29.15 27.37 -4.93
CA ASP A 235 30.38 26.71 -4.53
C ASP A 235 30.59 26.75 -3.01
N CYS A 236 30.49 25.59 -2.36
CA CYS A 236 30.62 25.44 -0.91
C CYS A 236 32.00 25.87 -0.37
N SER A 237 33.07 25.77 -1.16
CA SER A 237 34.43 26.13 -0.74
C SER A 237 34.62 27.62 -0.50
N LYS A 238 33.74 28.44 -1.08
CA LYS A 238 33.78 29.91 -1.01
C LYS A 238 32.83 30.49 0.04
N GLU A 239 31.97 29.66 0.64
CA GLU A 239 30.97 30.12 1.59
C GLU A 239 31.55 30.18 3.01
N LYS A 240 31.51 31.38 3.60
CA LYS A 240 31.98 31.59 4.98
C LYS A 240 31.03 30.93 5.96
N GLY A 241 31.57 30.05 6.83
CA GLY A 241 30.77 29.32 7.81
C GLY A 241 30.04 28.12 7.23
N TYR A 242 30.47 27.62 6.06
CA TYR A 242 30.00 26.35 5.52
C TYR A 242 30.18 25.21 6.54
N CYS A 243 29.13 24.42 6.72
CA CYS A 243 29.11 23.27 7.61
C CYS A 243 28.65 22.04 6.82
N ALA A 244 29.59 21.17 6.47
CA ALA A 244 29.32 19.95 5.69
C ALA A 244 28.29 19.03 6.37
N ALA A 245 28.27 18.99 7.71
CA ALA A 245 27.35 18.17 8.48
C ALA A 245 25.86 18.52 8.25
N LEU A 246 25.55 19.73 7.77
CA LEU A 246 24.16 20.10 7.41
C LEU A 246 23.65 19.38 6.16
N TYR A 247 24.56 18.87 5.34
CA TYR A 247 24.28 18.19 4.07
C TYR A 247 24.52 16.69 4.18
N GLU A 248 24.92 16.18 5.35
CA GLU A 248 25.14 14.76 5.57
C GLU A 248 23.85 13.97 5.30
N GLY A 249 23.98 12.88 4.55
CA GLY A 249 22.85 12.10 4.10
C GLY A 249 22.03 12.73 2.97
N LEU A 250 22.46 13.85 2.38
CA LEU A 250 21.85 14.44 1.19
C LEU A 250 22.86 14.43 0.02
N ARG A 251 22.40 14.03 -1.16
CA ARG A 251 23.20 14.06 -2.40
C ARG A 251 22.36 14.60 -3.54
N CYS A 252 22.85 15.61 -4.26
CA CYS A 252 22.17 16.09 -5.47
C CYS A 252 22.71 15.37 -6.71
N CYS A 253 21.83 15.09 -7.66
CA CYS A 253 22.16 14.74 -9.04
C CYS A 253 21.95 15.99 -9.92
N PRO A 254 23.01 16.75 -10.25
CA PRO A 254 22.85 18.04 -10.95
C PRO A 254 22.25 17.93 -12.36
N HIS A 255 22.47 16.80 -13.03
CA HIS A 255 21.97 16.56 -14.38
C HIS A 255 20.47 16.28 -14.40
N GLU A 256 19.99 15.48 -13.44
CA GLU A 256 18.59 15.09 -13.34
C GLU A 256 17.78 16.03 -12.43
N ARG A 257 18.45 16.97 -11.75
CA ARG A 257 17.85 17.97 -10.87
C ARG A 257 17.07 17.38 -9.70
N HIS A 258 17.52 16.23 -9.20
CA HIS A 258 16.92 15.56 -8.05
C HIS A 258 17.89 15.49 -6.87
N ILE A 259 17.33 15.27 -5.68
CA ILE A 259 18.05 15.17 -4.41
C ILE A 259 17.73 13.80 -3.83
N HIS A 260 18.78 13.02 -3.61
CA HIS A 260 18.76 11.74 -2.93
C HIS A 260 18.95 11.99 -1.44
N VAL A 261 17.97 11.58 -0.65
CA VAL A 261 18.06 11.55 0.81
C VAL A 261 18.52 10.15 1.24
N CYS A 262 19.35 10.06 2.27
CA CYS A 262 19.83 8.78 2.80
C CYS A 262 18.63 7.94 3.25
N CYS A 263 18.54 6.73 2.71
CA CYS A 263 17.45 5.78 2.96
C CYS A 263 17.68 4.89 4.20
N GLU A 264 18.71 5.17 5.00
CA GLU A 264 18.92 4.46 6.27
C GLU A 264 17.77 4.75 7.24
N THR A 265 17.22 3.70 7.84
CA THR A 265 16.03 3.79 8.71
C THR A 265 16.21 4.80 9.85
N ASP A 266 17.38 4.80 10.49
CA ASP A 266 17.70 5.74 11.58
C ASP A 266 17.74 7.19 11.11
N PHE A 267 18.25 7.43 9.90
CA PHE A 267 18.32 8.76 9.31
C PHE A 267 16.91 9.29 8.97
N ILE A 268 16.08 8.46 8.33
CA ILE A 268 14.69 8.81 8.03
C ILE A 268 13.89 9.01 9.31
N ALA A 269 14.06 8.16 10.33
CA ALA A 269 13.43 8.32 11.63
C ALA A 269 13.78 9.66 12.28
N HIS A 270 15.05 10.05 12.19
CA HIS A 270 15.53 11.33 12.70
C HIS A 270 14.90 12.52 11.94
N LEU A 271 14.88 12.48 10.60
CA LEU A 271 14.26 13.52 9.77
C LEU A 271 12.78 13.69 10.08
N LEU A 272 12.05 12.58 10.10
CA LEU A 272 10.64 12.53 10.43
C LEU A 272 10.40 13.09 11.84
N GLY A 273 11.22 12.71 12.82
CA GLY A 273 11.19 13.24 14.19
C GLY A 273 11.29 14.76 14.26
N ARG A 274 12.17 15.36 13.44
CA ARG A 274 12.31 16.82 13.35
C ARG A 274 11.09 17.49 12.69
N ALA A 275 10.42 16.79 11.79
CA ALA A 275 9.23 17.26 11.10
C ALA A 275 7.93 17.05 11.89
N GLU A 276 7.96 16.31 13.00
CA GLU A 276 6.78 16.01 13.84
C GLU A 276 5.87 17.23 14.12
N PRO A 277 6.40 18.42 14.46
CA PRO A 277 5.57 19.59 14.74
C PRO A 277 4.68 20.00 13.57
N GLU A 278 5.15 19.84 12.33
CA GLU A 278 4.37 20.20 11.13
C GLU A 278 3.22 19.24 10.90
N PHE A 279 3.41 17.95 11.20
CA PHE A 279 2.35 16.96 11.07
C PHE A 279 1.30 17.07 12.18
N ALA A 280 1.67 17.58 13.36
CA ALA A 280 0.77 17.80 14.48
C ALA A 280 -0.09 19.08 14.35
N GLY A 281 0.04 19.81 13.23
CA GLY A 281 -0.73 21.03 12.95
C GLY A 281 -0.09 22.31 13.48
N GLY A 282 1.25 22.35 13.57
CA GLY A 282 2.03 23.57 13.84
C GLY A 282 1.95 24.61 12.71
#